data_AF-A0A0U8SNM8-F1
#
_entry.id   AF-A0A0U8SNM8-F1
#
_cell.length_a   1.000
_cell.length_b   1.000
_cell.length_c   1.000
_cell.angle_alpha   90.00
_cell.angle_beta   90.00
_cell.angle_gamma   90.00
#
_symmetry.space_group_name_H-M   'P 1'
#
loop_
_entity.id
_entity.type
_entity.pdbx_description
1 polymer ?
#
loop_
_entity_poly.entity_id
_entity_poly.type
_entity_poly.pdbx_seq_one_letter_code
_entity_poly.pdbx_strand_id
1 'polypeptide(L)' 'MKIFSFFFAVLLLMLQGISGNTEVQCRQAGGVCSSDRCPPPHTRPFGRCQQGIPCCRT' A
#
# COMPACT_ATOMS: atom_id res chain seq x y z
N MET A 1 25.69 -8.14 -25.32
CA MET A 1 24.21 -8.26 -25.18
C MET A 1 23.87 -9.17 -24.00
N LYS A 2 23.97 -8.66 -22.76
CA LYS A 2 23.60 -9.38 -21.51
C LYS A 2 23.53 -8.40 -20.32
N ILE A 3 24.43 -7.40 -20.33
CA ILE A 3 24.48 -6.28 -19.38
C ILE A 3 23.17 -5.47 -19.33
N PHE A 4 22.56 -5.18 -20.49
CA PHE A 4 21.29 -4.45 -20.55
C PHE A 4 20.15 -5.17 -19.83
N SER A 5 20.13 -6.50 -19.89
CA SER A 5 19.13 -7.32 -19.21
C SER A 5 19.27 -7.25 -17.69
N PHE A 6 20.50 -7.19 -17.17
CA PHE A 6 20.77 -7.03 -15.75
C PHE A 6 20.31 -5.67 -15.24
N PHE A 7 20.63 -4.61 -15.98
CA PHE A 7 20.22 -3.25 -15.64
C PHE A 7 18.70 -3.11 -15.61
N PHE A 8 18.01 -3.74 -16.58
CA PHE A 8 16.55 -3.74 -16.63
C PHE A 8 15.94 -4.49 -15.44
N ALA A 9 16.50 -5.64 -15.03
CA ALA A 9 16.01 -6.38 -13.86
C ALA A 9 16.16 -5.58 -12.55
N VAL A 10 17.28 -4.88 -12.36
CA VAL A 10 17.49 -4.02 -11.19
C VAL A 10 16.55 -2.81 -11.21
N LEU A 11 16.37 -2.18 -12.38
CA LEU A 11 15.43 -1.07 -12.55
C LEU A 11 13.99 -1.49 -12.23
N LEU A 12 13.57 -2.67 -12.72
CA LEU A 12 12.27 -3.25 -12.39
C LEU A 12 12.13 -3.50 -10.89
N LEU A 13 13.12 -4.11 -10.23
CA LEU A 13 13.14 -4.37 -8.78
C LEU A 13 12.94 -3.10 -7.95
N MET A 14 13.61 -2.01 -8.32
CA MET A 14 13.45 -0.71 -7.66
C MET A 14 12.06 -0.11 -7.91
N LEU A 15 11.48 -0.34 -9.09
CA LEU A 15 10.12 0.10 -9.43
C LEU A 15 9.04 -0.64 -8.63
N GLN A 16 9.25 -1.93 -8.28
CA GLN A 16 8.32 -2.69 -7.44
C GLN A 16 8.30 -2.20 -5.99
N GLY A 17 9.39 -1.58 -5.52
CA GLY A 17 9.45 -0.95 -4.20
C GLY A 17 8.53 0.27 -4.04
N ILE A 18 8.06 0.82 -5.16
CA ILE A 18 7.11 1.96 -5.21
C ILE A 18 5.67 1.47 -5.32
N SER A 19 5.47 0.21 -5.72
CA SER A 19 4.18 -0.48 -5.62
C SER A 19 3.99 -0.96 -4.19
N GLY A 20 4.10 -0.03 -3.23
CA GLY A 20 3.71 -0.27 -1.85
C GLY A 20 2.26 -0.72 -1.88
N ASN A 21 2.05 -2.02 -1.66
CA ASN A 21 0.71 -2.57 -1.62
C ASN A 21 0.04 -1.90 -0.41
N THR A 22 -0.75 -0.87 -0.69
CA THR A 22 -1.30 0.07 0.29
C THR A 22 -2.19 -0.65 1.30
N GLU A 23 -2.80 -1.76 0.90
CA GLU A 23 -3.48 -2.69 1.80
C GLU A 23 -2.51 -3.38 2.77
N VAL A 24 -1.38 -3.91 2.28
CA VAL A 24 -0.38 -4.57 3.12
C VAL A 24 0.22 -3.58 4.10
N GLN A 25 0.56 -2.37 3.66
CA GLN A 25 1.01 -1.30 4.57
C GLN A 25 -0.06 -0.92 5.61
N CYS A 26 -1.32 -0.83 5.20
CA CYS A 26 -2.45 -0.59 6.10
C CYS A 26 -2.53 -1.64 7.21
N ARG A 27 -2.51 -2.93 6.81
CA ARG A 27 -2.56 -4.07 7.73
C ARG A 27 -1.34 -4.14 8.63
N GLN A 28 -0.16 -3.89 8.09
CA GLN A 28 1.11 -3.91 8.82
C GLN A 28 1.21 -2.76 9.83
N ALA A 29 0.56 -1.63 9.57
CA ALA A 29 0.39 -0.53 10.51
C ALA A 29 -0.70 -0.78 11.58
N GLY A 30 -1.31 -1.98 11.61
CA GLY A 30 -2.39 -2.34 12.53
C GLY A 30 -3.75 -1.75 12.15
N GLY A 31 -3.91 -1.32 10.91
CA GLY A 31 -5.16 -0.81 10.36
C GLY A 31 -5.94 -1.86 9.58
N VAL A 32 -7.17 -1.49 9.22
CA VAL A 32 -8.09 -2.28 8.39
C VAL A 32 -8.64 -1.43 7.25
N CYS A 33 -8.83 -2.04 6.08
CA CYS A 33 -9.44 -1.39 4.94
C CYS A 33 -10.96 -1.42 5.12
N SER A 34 -11.60 -0.25 5.08
CA SER A 34 -13.07 -0.12 5.09
C SER A 34 -13.51 0.46 3.75
N SER A 35 -14.52 -0.14 3.11
CA SER A 35 -14.94 0.20 1.74
C SER A 35 -15.49 1.63 1.57
N ASP A 36 -15.95 2.26 2.64
CA ASP A 36 -16.65 3.55 2.58
C ASP A 36 -16.08 4.54 3.60
N ARG A 37 -16.24 4.22 4.88
CA ARG A 37 -15.83 5.08 6.00
C ARG A 37 -15.34 4.23 7.17
N CYS A 38 -14.52 4.82 8.02
CA CYS A 38 -14.10 4.17 9.26
C CYS A 38 -15.26 4.17 10.26
N PRO A 39 -15.60 3.02 10.86
CA PRO A 39 -16.70 2.93 11.81
C PRO A 39 -16.41 3.78 13.07
N PRO A 40 -17.21 4.82 13.35
CA PRO A 40 -17.08 5.58 14.59
C PRO A 40 -17.39 4.68 15.81
N PRO A 41 -16.95 5.04 17.04
CA PRO A 41 -16.34 6.31 17.45
C PRO A 41 -14.81 6.28 17.58
N HIS A 42 -14.19 5.09 17.64
CA HIS A 42 -12.77 4.96 17.96
C HIS A 42 -11.86 4.77 16.76
N THR A 43 -12.39 4.51 15.56
CA THR A 43 -11.53 4.34 14.38
C THR A 43 -11.44 5.63 13.58
N ARG A 44 -10.23 5.96 13.12
CA ARG A 44 -9.94 7.13 12.29
C ARG A 44 -9.27 6.71 10.98
N PRO A 45 -9.57 7.40 9.87
CA PRO A 45 -8.84 7.21 8.61
C PRO A 45 -7.44 7.81 8.75
N PHE A 46 -6.39 7.03 8.48
CA PHE A 46 -5.00 7.52 8.49
C PHE A 46 -4.29 7.34 7.14
N GLY A 47 -4.90 6.58 6.22
CA GLY A 47 -4.34 6.30 4.90
C GLY A 47 -5.42 5.76 3.95
N ARG A 48 -5.01 5.15 2.85
CA ARG A 48 -5.90 4.51 1.87
C ARG A 48 -5.32 3.15 1.51
N CYS A 49 -6.18 2.14 1.39
CA CYS A 49 -5.81 0.82 0.90
C CYS A 49 -5.88 0.73 -0.62
N GLN A 50 -6.91 1.35 -1.20
CA GLN A 50 -7.13 1.46 -2.63
C GLN A 50 -7.86 2.77 -2.93
N GLN A 51 -8.01 3.10 -4.20
CA GLN A 51 -8.77 4.28 -4.60
C GLN A 51 -10.22 4.14 -4.08
N GLY A 52 -10.61 5.05 -3.17
CA GLY A 52 -11.93 5.03 -2.53
C GLY A 52 -12.02 4.24 -1.22
N ILE A 53 -11.02 3.42 -0.86
CA ILE A 53 -11.04 2.59 0.36
C ILE A 53 -10.09 3.17 1.41
N PRO A 54 -10.61 3.88 2.43
CA PRO A 54 -9.80 4.37 3.54
C PRO A 54 -9.20 3.22 4.37
N CYS A 55 -7.99 3.46 4.86
CA CYS A 55 -7.36 2.63 5.88
C CYS A 55 -7.68 3.21 7.26
N CYS A 56 -8.32 2.39 8.09
CA CYS A 56 -8.87 2.75 9.39
C CYS A 56 -8.05 2.16 10.52
N ARG A 57 -7.77 2.94 11.56
CA ARG A 57 -7.05 2.49 12.76
C ARG A 57 -7.69 3.07 14.01
N THR A 58 -7.70 2.30 15.09
CA THR A 58 -8.14 2.73 16.42
C THR A 58 -7.11 3.64 17.08
#